data_AF-A0A2M7E1M0-F1
#
_entry.id   AF-A0A2M7E1M0-F1
#
_cell.length_a   1.000
_cell.length_b   1.000
_cell.length_c   1.000
_cell.angle_alpha   90.00
_cell.angle_beta   90.00
_cell.angle_gamma   90.00
#
_symmetry.space_group_name_H-M   'P 1'
#
loop_
_entity.id
_entity.type
_entity.pdbx_description
1 polymer ?
#
loop_
_entity_poly.entity_id
_entity_poly.type
_entity_poly.pdbx_seq_one_letter_code
_entity_poly.pdbx_strand_id
1 'polypeptide(L)'
;MTTNGILLDKYIDFLIEHNFRILVSLDGNCDNNSYRKFPNGNSSYKKLYKNLKQIQERHREYFNRHIHFNTVLHDKNSINDIYEYFLKEFDQIPSISELSIRNINIDHKDEFWKFFNNRPKSLMEIQNKNISEQIFKLLPQNKC
;
A
#
# COMPACT_ATOMS: atom_id res chain seq x y z
N MET A 1 4.73 -14.64 -3.66
CA MET A 1 5.75 -14.16 -2.70
C MET A 1 5.36 -12.77 -2.22
N THR A 2 5.55 -12.48 -0.93
CA THR A 2 5.34 -11.13 -0.36
C THR A 2 6.68 -10.51 -0.01
N THR A 3 6.88 -9.22 -0.26
CA THR A 3 8.16 -8.53 -0.05
C THR A 3 7.98 -7.06 0.34
N ASN A 4 8.97 -6.49 1.02
CA ASN A 4 9.08 -5.04 1.24
C ASN A 4 9.68 -4.29 0.03
N GLY A 5 10.10 -5.01 -1.01
CA GLY A 5 10.53 -4.47 -2.31
C GLY A 5 11.90 -3.76 -2.33
N ILE A 6 12.61 -3.69 -1.21
CA ILE A 6 13.89 -2.95 -1.10
C ILE A 6 15.01 -3.52 -1.98
N LEU A 7 15.02 -4.83 -2.19
CA LEU A 7 15.99 -5.53 -3.03
C LEU A 7 15.38 -6.02 -4.34
N LEU A 8 14.18 -5.57 -4.69
CA LEU A 8 13.47 -6.09 -5.84
C LEU A 8 14.22 -5.80 -7.14
N ASP A 9 14.85 -4.64 -7.26
CA ASP A 9 15.68 -4.26 -8.41
C ASP A 9 16.86 -5.22 -8.65
N LYS A 10 17.41 -5.82 -7.60
CA LYS A 10 18.54 -6.76 -7.67
C LYS A 10 18.13 -8.15 -8.18
N TYR A 11 16.90 -8.59 -7.88
CA TYR A 11 16.47 -9.97 -8.12
C TYR A 11 15.34 -10.08 -9.16
N ILE A 12 14.92 -8.96 -9.77
CA ILE A 12 13.73 -8.94 -10.62
C ILE A 12 13.86 -9.89 -11.81
N ASP A 13 15.03 -10.00 -12.45
CA ASP A 13 15.21 -10.84 -13.63
C ASP A 13 14.96 -12.33 -13.31
N PHE A 14 15.51 -12.82 -12.20
CA PHE A 14 15.25 -14.17 -11.70
C PHE A 14 13.76 -14.39 -11.38
N LEU A 15 13.11 -13.40 -10.75
CA LEU A 15 11.71 -13.52 -10.40
C LEU A 15 10.82 -13.55 -11.65
N ILE A 16 11.18 -12.79 -12.69
CA ILE A 16 10.52 -12.79 -14.00
C ILE A 16 10.70 -14.14 -14.68
N GLU A 17 11.93 -14.65 -14.76
CA GLU A 17 12.26 -15.93 -15.38
C GLU A 17 11.43 -17.09 -14.80
N HIS A 18 11.18 -17.05 -13.49
CA HIS A 18 10.39 -18.06 -12.79
C HIS A 18 8.92 -17.66 -12.54
N ASN A 19 8.45 -16.59 -13.19
CA ASN A 19 7.04 -16.16 -13.19
C ASN A 19 6.43 -15.97 -11.78
N PHE A 20 7.18 -15.36 -10.87
CA PHE A 20 6.71 -15.14 -9.50
C PHE A 20 5.58 -14.10 -9.44
N ARG A 21 4.46 -14.42 -8.79
CA ARG A 21 3.52 -13.38 -8.33
C ARG A 21 4.07 -12.71 -7.07
N ILE A 22 4.14 -11.38 -7.08
CA ILE A 22 4.80 -10.56 -6.07
C ILE A 22 3.77 -9.61 -5.44
N LEU A 23 3.62 -9.71 -4.13
CA LEU A 23 2.86 -8.75 -3.34
C LEU A 23 3.82 -7.82 -2.60
N VAL A 24 3.90 -6.57 -3.02
CA VAL A 24 4.79 -5.55 -2.45
C VAL A 24 4.05 -4.79 -1.35
N SER A 25 4.66 -4.72 -0.18
CA SER A 25 4.12 -3.91 0.92
C SER A 25 4.53 -2.44 0.75
N LEU A 26 3.55 -1.57 0.53
CA LEU A 26 3.71 -0.12 0.33
C LEU A 26 2.45 0.56 0.86
N ASP A 27 2.57 1.54 1.76
CA ASP A 27 1.39 2.09 2.45
C ASP A 27 0.80 3.36 1.81
N GLY A 28 1.35 3.79 0.67
CA GLY A 28 0.95 5.00 -0.06
C GLY A 28 2.15 5.87 -0.40
N ASN A 29 1.97 7.19 -0.34
CA ASN A 29 3.01 8.17 -0.62
C ASN A 29 4.10 8.21 0.48
N CYS A 30 5.03 9.16 0.39
CA CYS A 30 6.15 9.29 1.34
C CYS A 30 5.70 9.43 2.81
N ASP A 31 4.60 10.16 3.06
CA ASP A 31 4.09 10.40 4.41
C ASP A 31 3.31 9.19 4.92
N ASN A 32 2.48 8.59 4.06
CA ASN A 32 1.74 7.37 4.39
C ASN A 32 2.71 6.23 4.74
N ASN A 33 3.81 6.09 3.99
CA ASN A 33 4.81 5.05 4.17
C ASN A 33 5.84 5.37 5.29
N SER A 34 5.61 6.41 6.10
CA SER A 34 6.57 6.88 7.11
C SER A 34 6.84 5.89 8.25
N TYR A 35 5.98 4.89 8.47
CA TYR A 35 6.24 3.82 9.44
C TYR A 35 7.16 2.72 8.91
N ARG A 36 7.36 2.62 7.58
CA ARG A 36 8.30 1.67 6.99
C ARG A 36 9.69 2.30 6.93
N LYS A 37 10.48 2.04 7.95
CA LYS A 37 11.84 2.56 8.11
C LYS A 37 12.90 1.47 7.93
N PHE A 38 14.08 1.88 7.48
CA PHE A 38 15.29 1.09 7.61
C PHE A 38 15.69 0.97 9.09
N PRO A 39 16.61 0.03 9.44
CA PRO A 39 17.11 -0.10 10.82
C PRO A 39 17.72 1.18 11.39
N ASN A 40 18.25 2.06 10.52
CA ASN A 40 18.80 3.36 10.91
C ASN A 40 17.71 4.45 11.10
N GLY A 41 16.43 4.10 11.03
CA GLY A 41 15.31 5.02 11.22
C GLY A 41 14.92 5.84 9.99
N ASN A 42 15.69 5.78 8.90
CA ASN A 42 15.38 6.51 7.67
C ASN A 42 14.21 5.87 6.91
N SER A 43 13.41 6.71 6.23
CA SER A 43 12.31 6.23 5.38
C SER A 43 12.81 5.31 4.27
N SER A 44 12.12 4.18 4.08
CA SER A 44 12.41 3.24 2.99
C SER A 44 11.74 3.62 1.66
N TYR A 45 10.82 4.60 1.70
CA TYR A 45 9.96 4.97 0.58
C TYR A 45 10.74 5.31 -0.69
N LYS A 46 11.73 6.20 -0.60
CA LYS A 46 12.47 6.69 -1.79
C LYS A 46 13.15 5.55 -2.56
N LYS A 47 13.75 4.59 -1.84
CA LYS A 47 14.41 3.42 -2.46
C LYS A 47 13.38 2.48 -3.07
N LEU A 48 12.31 2.17 -2.33
CA LEU A 48 11.23 1.31 -2.82
C LEU A 48 10.56 1.88 -4.07
N TYR A 49 10.16 3.16 -4.03
CA TYR A 49 9.55 3.86 -5.17
C TYR A 49 10.47 3.83 -6.40
N LYS A 50 11.76 4.15 -6.24
CA LYS A 50 12.74 4.09 -7.32
C LYS A 50 12.86 2.67 -7.92
N ASN A 51 12.85 1.64 -7.08
CA ASN A 51 12.87 0.25 -7.55
C ASN A 51 11.62 -0.07 -8.38
N LEU A 52 10.43 0.27 -7.86
CA LEU A 52 9.16 0.00 -8.52
C LEU A 52 9.05 0.72 -9.86
N LYS A 53 9.38 2.01 -9.94
CA LYS A 53 9.34 2.77 -11.19
C LYS A 53 10.29 2.21 -12.24
N GLN A 54 11.53 1.86 -11.87
CA GLN A 54 12.46 1.23 -12.80
C GLN A 54 11.98 -0.12 -13.32
N ILE A 55 11.25 -0.90 -12.51
CA ILE A 55 10.68 -2.19 -12.96
C ILE A 55 9.46 -1.95 -13.84
N GLN A 56 8.59 -0.99 -13.48
CA GLN A 56 7.43 -0.59 -14.28
C GLN A 56 7.85 -0.11 -15.68
N GLU A 57 8.94 0.64 -15.76
CA GLU A 57 9.50 1.14 -17.03
C GLU A 57 10.13 0.01 -17.87
N ARG A 58 10.96 -0.85 -17.25
CA ARG A 58 11.72 -1.88 -17.98
C ARG A 58 10.93 -3.16 -18.29
N HIS A 59 9.98 -3.52 -17.43
CA HIS A 59 9.23 -4.78 -17.48
C HIS A 59 7.72 -4.54 -17.33
N ARG A 60 7.17 -3.60 -18.10
CA ARG A 60 5.78 -3.10 -17.94
C ARG A 60 4.71 -4.20 -17.92
N GLU A 61 4.78 -5.16 -18.85
CA GLU A 61 3.81 -6.26 -18.90
C GLU A 61 3.87 -7.14 -17.65
N TYR A 62 5.08 -7.49 -17.21
CA TYR A 62 5.27 -8.27 -16.00
C TYR A 62 4.80 -7.50 -14.76
N PHE A 63 5.19 -6.23 -14.64
CA PHE A 63 4.78 -5.36 -13.54
C PHE A 63 3.26 -5.31 -13.41
N ASN A 64 2.55 -5.11 -14.52
CA ASN A 64 1.09 -5.00 -14.51
C ASN A 64 0.38 -6.32 -14.17
N ARG A 65 0.97 -7.47 -14.50
CA ARG A 65 0.33 -8.79 -14.31
C ARG A 65 0.76 -9.54 -13.05
N HIS A 66 1.95 -9.27 -12.55
CA HIS A 66 2.58 -10.08 -11.50
C HIS A 66 2.99 -9.28 -10.27
N ILE A 67 3.05 -7.96 -10.33
CA ILE A 67 3.34 -7.12 -9.17
C ILE A 67 2.03 -6.47 -8.71
N HIS A 68 1.66 -6.77 -7.47
CA HIS A 68 0.51 -6.21 -6.78
C HIS A 68 0.94 -5.59 -5.47
N PHE A 69 0.08 -4.79 -4.87
CA PHE A 69 0.39 -4.04 -3.65
C PHE A 69 -0.49 -4.45 -2.48
N ASN A 70 0.09 -4.44 -1.28
CA ASN A 70 -0.64 -4.52 -0.02
C ASN A 70 -0.31 -3.30 0.85
N THR A 71 -1.35 -2.55 1.16
CA THR A 71 -1.31 -1.38 2.05
C THR A 71 -1.91 -1.74 3.40
N VAL A 72 -1.26 -1.30 4.48
CA VAL A 72 -1.85 -1.31 5.82
C VAL A 72 -2.52 0.03 6.08
N LEU A 73 -3.79 0.02 6.48
CA LEU A 73 -4.57 1.18 6.87
C LEU A 73 -4.24 1.55 8.32
N HIS A 74 -3.87 2.80 8.54
CA HIS A 74 -3.48 3.37 9.84
C HIS A 74 -3.75 4.88 9.87
N ASP A 75 -3.38 5.55 10.96
CA ASP A 75 -3.63 6.97 11.25
C ASP A 75 -3.00 7.98 10.28
N LYS A 76 -2.13 7.54 9.37
CA LYS A 76 -1.44 8.40 8.39
C LYS A 76 -1.88 8.17 6.97
N ASN A 77 -2.88 7.33 6.73
CA ASN A 77 -3.46 7.14 5.41
C ASN A 77 -4.98 6.94 5.50
N SER A 78 -5.63 7.14 4.37
CA SER A 78 -7.04 6.85 4.17
C SER A 78 -7.20 6.03 2.90
N ILE A 79 -8.34 5.35 2.75
CA ILE A 79 -8.69 4.60 1.54
C ILE A 79 -8.60 5.50 0.30
N ASN A 80 -8.99 6.78 0.42
CA ASN A 80 -8.90 7.73 -0.69
C ASN A 80 -7.45 8.02 -1.06
N ASP A 81 -6.61 8.40 -0.10
CA ASP A 81 -5.21 8.76 -0.37
C ASP A 81 -4.46 7.57 -0.97
N ILE A 82 -4.78 6.36 -0.50
CA ILE A 82 -4.26 5.11 -1.03
C ILE A 82 -4.68 4.96 -2.50
N TYR A 83 -5.98 5.00 -2.82
CA TYR A 83 -6.43 4.82 -4.19
C TYR A 83 -5.92 5.91 -5.13
N GLU A 84 -5.95 7.18 -4.73
CA GLU A 84 -5.40 8.29 -5.51
C GLU A 84 -3.92 8.06 -5.84
N TYR A 85 -3.12 7.69 -4.84
CA TYR A 85 -1.69 7.46 -5.02
C TYR A 85 -1.42 6.29 -5.97
N PHE A 86 -2.04 5.13 -5.73
CA PHE A 86 -1.73 3.93 -6.51
C PHE A 86 -2.25 4.00 -7.95
N LEU A 87 -3.43 4.60 -8.18
CA LEU A 87 -3.93 4.85 -9.53
C LEU A 87 -3.00 5.81 -10.27
N LYS A 88 -2.59 6.91 -9.62
CA LYS A 88 -1.70 7.91 -10.24
C LYS A 88 -0.32 7.35 -10.56
N GLU A 89 0.32 6.67 -9.63
CA GLU A 89 1.73 6.29 -9.75
C GLU A 89 1.94 4.97 -10.49
N PHE A 90 0.99 4.04 -10.37
CA PHE A 90 1.12 2.66 -10.82
C PHE A 90 -0.01 2.15 -11.70
N ASP A 91 -1.11 2.91 -11.86
CA ASP A 91 -2.32 2.47 -12.57
C ASP A 91 -2.87 1.13 -12.03
N GLN A 92 -2.83 0.98 -10.70
CA GLN A 92 -3.27 -0.23 -10.00
C GLN A 92 -4.09 0.10 -8.75
N ILE A 93 -4.85 -0.90 -8.30
CA ILE A 93 -5.60 -0.84 -7.04
C ILE A 93 -4.93 -1.80 -6.05
N PRO A 94 -4.44 -1.31 -4.91
CA PRO A 94 -3.81 -2.16 -3.91
C PRO A 94 -4.86 -2.95 -3.13
N SER A 95 -4.44 -4.08 -2.58
CA SER A 95 -5.14 -4.66 -1.44
C SER A 95 -4.93 -3.78 -0.20
N ILE A 96 -5.98 -3.58 0.59
CA ILE A 96 -5.92 -2.81 1.83
C ILE A 96 -6.18 -3.76 3.00
N SER A 97 -5.38 -3.68 4.04
CA SER A 97 -5.50 -4.47 5.27
C SER A 97 -5.55 -3.53 6.46
N GLU A 98 -6.32 -3.84 7.49
CA GLU A 98 -6.32 -3.06 8.74
C GLU A 98 -5.26 -3.62 9.70
N LEU A 99 -4.81 -2.79 10.64
CA LEU A 99 -4.00 -3.28 11.75
C LEU A 99 -4.75 -4.39 12.50
N SER A 100 -4.07 -5.51 12.76
CA SER A 100 -4.66 -6.63 13.49
C SER A 100 -5.02 -6.21 14.91
N ILE A 101 -6.29 -6.34 15.25
CA ILE A 101 -6.78 -6.16 16.62
C ILE A 101 -6.62 -7.40 17.51
N ARG A 102 -6.10 -8.50 16.95
CA ARG A 102 -5.85 -9.74 17.69
C ARG A 102 -4.47 -9.70 18.35
N ASN A 103 -4.36 -10.25 19.54
CA ASN A 103 -3.10 -10.41 20.29
C ASN A 103 -2.34 -9.09 20.49
N ILE A 104 -3.05 -7.97 20.67
CA ILE A 104 -2.44 -6.68 21.02
C ILE A 104 -1.74 -6.85 22.38
N ASN A 105 -0.48 -6.41 22.48
CA ASN A 105 0.20 -6.32 23.77
C ASN A 105 -0.57 -5.34 24.66
N ILE A 106 -1.06 -5.83 25.80
CA ILE A 106 -1.91 -5.07 26.71
C ILE A 106 -1.22 -3.78 27.21
N ASP A 107 0.11 -3.83 27.40
CA ASP A 107 0.92 -2.71 27.88
C ASP A 107 1.03 -1.57 26.84
N HIS A 108 0.78 -1.89 25.57
CA HIS A 108 0.85 -0.94 24.44
C HIS A 108 -0.52 -0.69 23.80
N LYS A 109 -1.63 -1.07 24.46
CA LYS A 109 -2.97 -0.96 23.89
C LYS A 109 -3.34 0.48 23.53
N ASP A 110 -3.05 1.44 24.41
CA ASP A 110 -3.39 2.84 24.16
C ASP A 110 -2.57 3.45 23.01
N GLU A 111 -1.32 3.00 22.85
CA GLU A 111 -0.47 3.37 21.73
C GLU A 111 -1.02 2.79 20.42
N PHE A 112 -1.44 1.52 20.41
CA PHE A 112 -2.05 0.88 19.26
C PHE A 112 -3.27 1.66 18.73
N TRP A 113 -4.17 2.09 19.62
CA TRP A 113 -5.38 2.80 19.22
C TRP A 113 -5.12 4.20 18.65
N LYS A 114 -3.96 4.80 18.92
CA LYS A 114 -3.53 6.05 18.25
C LYS A 114 -3.23 5.82 16.78
N PHE A 115 -2.69 4.66 16.42
CA PHE A 115 -2.36 4.29 15.04
C PHE A 115 -3.52 3.65 14.29
N PHE A 116 -4.53 3.16 15.02
CA PHE A 116 -5.61 2.39 14.43
C PHE A 116 -6.53 3.25 13.56
N ASN A 117 -6.71 2.82 12.31
CA ASN A 117 -7.73 3.30 11.40
C ASN A 117 -8.44 2.09 10.78
N ASN A 118 -9.72 2.24 10.45
CA ASN A 118 -10.54 1.16 9.90
C ASN A 118 -11.33 1.61 8.67
N ARG A 119 -11.79 0.63 7.90
CA ARG A 119 -12.51 0.86 6.65
C ARG A 119 -13.79 1.66 6.86
N PRO A 120 -14.69 1.36 7.82
CA PRO A 120 -15.90 2.16 8.02
C PRO A 120 -15.61 3.64 8.25
N LYS A 121 -14.68 3.95 9.16
CA LYS A 121 -14.26 5.33 9.46
C LYS A 121 -13.67 6.00 8.22
N SER A 122 -12.73 5.32 7.55
CA SER A 122 -12.07 5.88 6.38
C SER A 122 -13.03 6.08 5.19
N LEU A 123 -14.05 5.24 5.02
CA LEU A 123 -15.08 5.42 3.99
C LEU A 123 -16.04 6.57 4.31
N MET A 124 -16.37 6.81 5.58
CA MET A 124 -17.19 7.98 5.97
C MET A 124 -16.48 9.29 5.66
N GLU A 125 -15.16 9.36 5.85
CA GLU A 125 -14.36 10.55 5.50
C GLU A 125 -14.40 10.87 4.00
N ILE A 126 -14.63 9.86 3.16
CA ILE A 126 -14.73 10.00 1.69
C ILE A 126 -16.05 10.64 1.27
N GLN A 127 -17.16 10.29 1.92
CA GLN A 127 -18.48 10.84 1.59
C GLN A 127 -18.56 12.36 1.76
N ASN A 128 -17.64 12.92 2.55
CA ASN A 128 -17.51 14.37 2.79
C ASN A 128 -16.55 15.07 1.82
N LYS A 129 -15.99 14.35 0.83
CA LYS A 129 -15.04 14.88 -0.16
C LYS A 129 -15.55 14.70 -1.60
N ASN A 130 -15.15 15.62 -2.48
CA ASN A 130 -15.29 15.44 -3.92
C ASN A 130 -14.24 14.43 -4.40
N ILE A 131 -14.61 13.16 -4.50
CA ILE A 131 -13.73 12.11 -5.04
C ILE A 131 -13.94 11.91 -6.54
N SER A 132 -12.89 11.41 -7.21
CA SER A 132 -12.97 11.11 -8.64
C SER A 132 -13.97 9.98 -8.92
N GLU A 133 -14.65 10.03 -10.07
CA GLU A 133 -15.59 8.98 -10.49
C GLU A 133 -14.94 7.59 -10.54
N GLN A 134 -13.65 7.53 -10.87
CA GLN A 134 -12.88 6.30 -10.86
C GLN A 134 -12.81 5.70 -9.45
N ILE A 135 -12.48 6.51 -8.44
CA ILE A 135 -12.44 6.07 -7.04
C ILE A 135 -13.83 5.68 -6.56
N PHE A 136 -14.86 6.44 -6.90
CA PHE A 136 -16.24 6.15 -6.51
C PHE A 136 -16.70 4.76 -6.95
N LYS A 137 -16.33 4.33 -8.16
CA LYS A 137 -16.64 2.99 -8.69
C LYS A 137 -15.93 1.86 -7.94
N LEU A 138 -14.83 2.15 -7.24
CA LEU A 138 -14.04 1.18 -6.48
C LEU A 138 -14.48 1.05 -5.03
N LEU A 139 -15.27 2.00 -4.53
CA LEU A 139 -15.81 1.91 -3.18
C LEU A 139 -16.82 0.76 -3.10
N PRO A 140 -16.88 0.04 -1.96
CA PRO A 140 -17.93 -0.93 -1.73
C PRO A 140 -19.28 -0.23 -1.83
N GLN A 141 -20.05 -0.53 -2.88
CA GLN A 141 -21.43 -0.06 -2.94
C GLN A 141 -22.24 -0.96 -2.04
N ASN A 142 -22.76 -0.40 -0.95
CA ASN A 142 -23.69 -1.11 -0.07
C ASN A 142 -24.88 -1.59 -0.91
N LYS A 143 -24.88 -2.87 -1.30
CA LYS A 143 -26.12 -3.56 -1.60
C LYS A 143 -26.76 -3.85 -0.25
N CYS A 144 -27.68 -2.97 0.17
CA CYS A 144 -28.75 -3.37 1.07
C CYS A 144 -29.63 -4.41 0.36
#